data_AF-A0A7J6S5L9-F1
#
_entry.id   AF-A0A7J6S5L9-F1
#
_cell.length_a   1.000
_cell.length_b   1.000
_cell.length_c   1.000
_cell.angle_alpha   90.00
_cell.angle_beta   90.00
_cell.angle_gamma   90.00
#
_symmetry.space_group_name_H-M   'P 1'
#
loop_
_entity.id
_entity.type
_entity.pdbx_description
1 polymer ?
#
loop_
_entity_poly.entity_id
_entity_poly.type
_entity_poly.pdbx_seq_one_letter_code
_entity_poly.pdbx_strand_id
1 'polypeptide(L)'
;MNEQLMSQRRSIKRKLPDIQQAKETVTYLKKQKEEGVGEYRCRFPLTDNAHANAKVNPQEIDSVCLWLGANILLEYKLDEATDLLNENDSSAWKSLADLEQGIAVVRDQITTTEVNIARVHNFNVKLRSEKRQPQPAAQES
;
A
#
# COMPACT_ATOMS: atom_id res chain seq x y z
N MET A 1 1.59 15.14 6.71
CA MET A 1 2.64 14.30 6.09
C MET A 1 2.59 12.85 6.59
N ASN A 2 2.89 12.56 7.87
CA ASN A 2 2.91 11.19 8.39
C ASN A 2 1.54 10.46 8.31
N GLU A 3 0.45 11.14 8.67
CA GLU A 3 -0.91 10.57 8.57
C GLU A 3 -1.30 10.24 7.12
N GLN A 4 -0.86 11.04 6.16
CA GLN A 4 -1.13 10.84 4.74
C GLN A 4 -0.40 9.60 4.21
N LEU A 5 0.88 9.42 4.57
CA LEU A 5 1.66 8.21 4.22
C LEU A 5 1.06 6.95 4.85
N MET A 6 0.62 7.04 6.12
CA MET A 6 -0.04 5.94 6.82
C MET A 6 -1.39 5.57 6.20
N SER A 7 -2.16 6.57 5.75
CA SER A 7 -3.42 6.37 5.03
C SER A 7 -3.20 5.68 3.67
N GLN A 8 -2.22 6.16 2.89
CA GLN A 8 -1.85 5.54 1.61
C GLN A 8 -1.40 4.09 1.79
N ARG A 9 -0.54 3.82 2.78
CA ARG A 9 -0.10 2.45 3.12
C ARG A 9 -1.28 1.54 3.42
N ARG A 10 -2.25 2.03 4.21
CA ARG A 10 -3.47 1.27 4.55
C ARG A 10 -4.31 0.99 3.31
N SER A 11 -4.46 1.97 2.42
CA SER A 11 -5.20 1.78 1.18
C SER A 11 -4.55 0.73 0.27
N ILE A 12 -3.22 0.72 0.13
CA ILE A 12 -2.53 -0.30 -0.68
C ILE A 12 -2.68 -1.68 -0.05
N LYS A 13 -2.45 -1.82 1.27
CA LYS A 13 -2.63 -3.09 1.99
C LYS A 13 -4.05 -3.66 1.86
N ARG A 14 -5.08 -2.80 1.78
CA ARG A 14 -6.46 -3.26 1.58
C ARG A 14 -6.71 -3.81 0.18
N LYS A 15 -6.09 -3.22 -0.85
CA LYS A 15 -6.29 -3.61 -2.27
C LYS A 15 -5.44 -4.80 -2.69
N LEU A 16 -4.31 -5.01 -2.02
CA LEU A 16 -3.37 -6.10 -2.33
C LEU A 16 -4.02 -7.50 -2.40
N PRO A 17 -4.85 -7.94 -1.42
CA PRO A 17 -5.50 -9.25 -1.50
C PRO A 17 -6.45 -9.36 -2.70
N ASP A 18 -7.15 -8.27 -3.05
CA ASP A 18 -8.05 -8.27 -4.20
C ASP A 18 -7.28 -8.49 -5.52
N ILE A 19 -6.11 -7.85 -5.66
CA ILE A 19 -5.22 -8.04 -6.83
C ILE A 19 -4.70 -9.48 -6.90
N GLN A 20 -4.32 -10.06 -5.76
CA GLN A 20 -3.83 -11.44 -5.69
C GLN A 20 -4.93 -12.45 -6.03
N GLN A 21 -6.14 -12.25 -5.51
CA GLN A 21 -7.28 -13.11 -5.81
C GLN A 21 -7.66 -13.02 -7.30
N ALA A 22 -7.64 -11.83 -7.88
CA ALA A 22 -7.88 -11.65 -9.32
C ALA A 22 -6.84 -12.41 -10.16
N LYS A 23 -5.56 -12.28 -9.81
CA LYS A 23 -4.46 -12.99 -10.48
C LYS A 23 -4.58 -14.51 -10.35
N GLU A 24 -4.91 -15.00 -9.17
CA GLU A 24 -5.14 -16.43 -8.94
C GLU A 24 -6.29 -16.97 -9.79
N THR A 25 -7.39 -16.21 -9.87
CA THR A 25 -8.57 -16.58 -10.66
C THR A 25 -8.25 -16.64 -12.15
N VAL A 26 -7.55 -15.65 -12.70
CA VAL A 26 -7.14 -15.65 -14.12
C VAL A 26 -6.18 -16.79 -14.43
N THR A 27 -5.21 -17.04 -13.53
CA THR A 27 -4.26 -18.15 -13.67
C THR A 27 -4.98 -19.50 -13.63
N TYR A 28 -5.98 -19.64 -12.75
CA TYR A 28 -6.80 -20.83 -12.65
C TYR A 28 -7.60 -21.08 -13.93
N LEU A 29 -8.25 -20.04 -14.48
CA LEU A 29 -8.99 -20.15 -15.75
C LEU A 29 -8.06 -20.55 -16.91
N LYS A 30 -6.87 -19.96 -16.98
CA LYS A 30 -5.86 -20.32 -18.00
C LYS A 30 -5.43 -21.78 -17.87
N LYS A 31 -5.14 -22.24 -16.65
CA LYS A 31 -4.77 -23.63 -16.38
C LYS A 31 -5.89 -24.61 -16.75
N GLN A 32 -7.14 -24.31 -16.42
CA GLN A 32 -8.28 -25.16 -16.79
C GLN A 32 -8.45 -25.27 -18.30
N LYS A 33 -8.15 -24.19 -19.04
CA LYS A 33 -8.18 -24.19 -20.50
C LYS A 33 -7.06 -25.06 -21.08
N GLU A 34 -5.85 -24.98 -20.54
CA GLU A 34 -4.70 -25.82 -20.94
C GLU A 34 -4.92 -27.31 -20.63
N GLU A 35 -5.51 -27.62 -19.47
CA GLU A 35 -5.85 -29.00 -19.07
C GLU A 35 -7.05 -29.58 -19.84
N GLY A 36 -7.75 -28.76 -20.63
CA GLY A 36 -8.89 -29.20 -21.43
C GLY A 36 -10.08 -29.64 -20.56
N VAL A 37 -10.25 -29.03 -19.38
CA VAL A 37 -11.36 -29.34 -18.49
C VAL A 37 -12.67 -28.98 -19.19
N GLY A 38 -13.59 -29.95 -19.27
CA GLY A 38 -14.91 -29.74 -19.86
C GLY A 38 -15.81 -28.85 -19.01
N GLU A 39 -17.08 -28.73 -19.40
CA GLU A 39 -18.06 -27.92 -18.68
C GLU A 39 -18.16 -28.29 -17.19
N TYR A 40 -18.12 -27.28 -16.33
CA TYR A 40 -18.33 -27.43 -14.89
C TYR A 40 -19.37 -26.43 -14.39
N ARG A 41 -19.98 -26.73 -13.23
CA ARG A 41 -20.97 -25.84 -12.61
C ARG A 41 -20.30 -24.91 -11.61
N CYS A 42 -20.51 -23.62 -11.81
CA CYS A 42 -20.12 -22.56 -10.87
C CYS A 42 -21.36 -21.92 -10.25
N ARG A 43 -21.19 -21.44 -9.02
CA ARG A 43 -22.19 -20.64 -8.33
C ARG A 43 -21.67 -19.20 -8.24
N PHE A 44 -22.37 -18.28 -8.91
CA PHE A 44 -22.03 -16.86 -8.96
C PHE A 44 -22.91 -16.06 -8.00
N PRO A 45 -22.34 -15.21 -7.13
CA PRO A 45 -23.12 -14.31 -6.29
C PRO A 45 -23.73 -13.19 -7.15
N LEU A 46 -25.05 -12.99 -7.07
CA LEU A 46 -25.72 -11.80 -7.64
C LEU A 46 -25.91 -10.72 -6.58
N THR A 47 -26.18 -11.16 -5.35
CA THR A 47 -26.28 -10.33 -4.14
C THR A 47 -25.72 -11.14 -2.98
N ASP A 48 -25.50 -10.51 -1.82
CA ASP A 48 -24.95 -11.16 -0.63
C ASP A 48 -25.74 -12.42 -0.21
N ASN A 49 -27.06 -12.45 -0.48
CA ASN A 49 -27.95 -13.55 -0.10
C ASN A 49 -28.48 -14.36 -1.29
N ALA A 50 -28.13 -14.02 -2.53
CA ALA A 50 -28.65 -14.70 -3.72
C ALA A 50 -27.55 -15.09 -4.70
N HIS A 51 -27.59 -16.34 -5.14
CA HIS A 51 -26.60 -16.93 -6.02
C HIS A 51 -27.26 -17.62 -7.23
N ALA A 52 -26.65 -17.51 -8.41
CA ALA A 52 -27.06 -18.23 -9.60
C ALA A 52 -26.09 -19.37 -9.88
N ASN A 53 -26.63 -20.51 -10.28
CA ASN A 53 -25.82 -21.60 -10.80
C ASN A 53 -25.69 -21.41 -12.32
N ALA A 54 -24.47 -21.41 -12.83
CA ALA A 54 -24.20 -21.37 -14.26
C ALA A 54 -23.22 -22.46 -14.64
N LYS A 55 -23.31 -22.91 -15.89
CA LYS A 55 -22.32 -23.80 -16.49
C LYS A 55 -21.25 -22.94 -17.15
N VAL A 56 -20.00 -23.27 -16.89
CA VAL A 56 -18.85 -22.55 -17.42
C VAL A 56 -18.03 -23.51 -18.26
N ASN A 57 -17.70 -23.11 -19.48
CA ASN A 57 -16.79 -23.83 -20.37
C ASN A 57 -15.48 -23.04 -20.49
N PRO A 58 -14.36 -23.50 -19.88
CA PRO A 58 -13.06 -22.83 -19.98
C PRO A 58 -12.55 -22.63 -21.41
N GLN A 59 -12.94 -23.53 -22.33
CA GLN A 59 -12.46 -23.51 -23.71
C GLN A 59 -13.02 -22.33 -24.51
N GLU A 60 -14.20 -21.83 -24.14
CA GLU A 60 -14.87 -20.70 -24.80
C GLU A 60 -14.44 -19.34 -24.23
N ILE A 61 -13.65 -19.34 -23.14
CA ILE A 61 -13.20 -18.11 -22.49
C ILE A 61 -11.83 -17.71 -23.07
N ASP A 62 -11.84 -16.69 -23.91
CA ASP A 62 -10.61 -16.10 -24.49
C ASP A 62 -10.19 -14.80 -23.77
N SER A 63 -11.16 -14.12 -23.15
CA SER A 63 -10.99 -12.80 -22.56
C SER A 63 -11.67 -12.67 -21.20
N VAL A 64 -11.19 -11.70 -20.42
CA VAL A 64 -11.72 -11.33 -19.10
C VAL A 64 -11.92 -9.83 -19.02
N CYS A 65 -12.96 -9.40 -18.33
CA CYS A 65 -13.22 -7.97 -18.09
C CYS A 65 -12.61 -7.53 -16.76
N LEU A 66 -11.74 -6.53 -16.79
CA LEU A 66 -11.08 -5.95 -15.61
C LEU A 66 -11.61 -4.55 -15.33
N TRP A 67 -11.82 -4.24 -14.06
CA TRP A 67 -12.15 -2.90 -13.58
C TRP A 67 -10.87 -2.11 -13.32
N LEU A 68 -10.63 -1.06 -14.11
CA LEU A 68 -9.42 -0.21 -14.01
C LEU A 68 -9.61 0.99 -13.08
N GLY A 69 -10.85 1.22 -12.63
CA GLY A 69 -11.23 2.39 -11.83
C GLY A 69 -11.85 3.48 -12.70
N ALA A 70 -12.21 4.62 -12.08
CA ALA A 70 -12.87 5.75 -12.76
C ALA A 70 -14.11 5.37 -13.60
N ASN A 71 -14.85 4.34 -13.16
CA ASN A 71 -15.99 3.76 -13.88
C ASN A 71 -15.66 3.16 -15.25
N ILE A 72 -14.43 2.68 -15.42
CA ILE A 72 -13.96 2.04 -16.66
C ILE A 72 -13.74 0.55 -16.43
N LEU A 73 -14.43 -0.24 -17.25
CA LEU A 73 -14.26 -1.68 -17.42
C LEU A 73 -13.65 -1.91 -18.81
N LEU A 74 -12.61 -2.74 -18.92
CA LEU A 74 -11.99 -3.07 -20.19
C LEU A 74 -11.77 -4.58 -20.33
N GLU A 75 -11.96 -5.08 -21.53
CA GLU A 75 -11.79 -6.48 -21.89
C GLU A 75 -10.33 -6.73 -22.31
N TYR A 76 -9.71 -7.74 -21.70
CA TYR A 76 -8.34 -8.16 -21.97
C TYR A 76 -8.31 -9.64 -22.30
N LYS A 77 -7.40 -10.06 -23.17
CA LYS A 77 -7.11 -11.49 -23.35
C LYS A 77 -6.50 -12.07 -22.08
N LEU A 78 -6.64 -13.38 -21.87
CA LEU A 78 -6.12 -14.04 -20.67
C LEU A 78 -4.62 -13.78 -20.42
N ASP A 79 -3.81 -13.76 -21.47
CA ASP A 79 -2.36 -13.48 -21.36
C ASP A 79 -2.10 -12.03 -20.96
N GLU A 80 -2.70 -11.07 -21.66
CA GLU A 80 -2.58 -9.64 -21.38
C GLU A 80 -3.08 -9.30 -19.97
N ALA A 81 -4.18 -9.91 -19.54
CA ALA A 81 -4.72 -9.75 -18.19
C ALA A 81 -3.76 -10.28 -17.12
N THR A 82 -3.10 -11.42 -17.39
CA THR A 82 -2.12 -12.01 -16.47
C THR A 82 -0.90 -11.09 -16.32
N ASP A 83 -0.39 -10.57 -17.43
CA ASP A 83 0.75 -9.64 -17.43
C ASP A 83 0.41 -8.33 -16.71
N LEU A 84 -0.76 -7.76 -16.99
CA LEU A 84 -1.24 -6.54 -16.31
C LEU A 84 -1.38 -6.74 -14.81
N LEU A 85 -1.96 -7.86 -14.36
CA LEU A 85 -2.12 -8.17 -12.95
C LEU A 85 -0.78 -8.44 -12.26
N ASN A 86 0.19 -9.05 -12.96
CA ASN A 86 1.55 -9.24 -12.47
C ASN A 86 2.30 -7.91 -12.28
N GLU A 87 2.19 -7.01 -13.27
CA GLU A 87 2.80 -5.69 -13.20
C GLU A 87 2.18 -4.85 -12.06
N ASN A 88 0.85 -4.92 -11.92
CA ASN A 88 0.14 -4.22 -10.85
C ASN A 88 0.50 -4.76 -9.46
N ASP A 89 0.58 -6.08 -9.28
CA ASP A 89 1.02 -6.72 -8.03
C ASP A 89 2.46 -6.30 -7.67
N SER A 90 3.40 -6.37 -8.62
CA SER A 90 4.77 -5.91 -8.42
C SER A 90 4.84 -4.42 -8.04
N SER A 91 4.08 -3.58 -8.74
CA SER A 91 4.03 -2.14 -8.50
C SER A 91 3.43 -1.80 -7.14
N ALA A 92 2.40 -2.53 -6.72
CA ALA A 92 1.77 -2.38 -5.41
C ALA A 92 2.73 -2.76 -4.28
N TRP A 93 3.49 -3.85 -4.42
CA TRP A 93 4.52 -4.25 -3.46
C TRP A 93 5.68 -3.25 -3.37
N LYS A 94 6.18 -2.77 -4.51
CA LYS A 94 7.22 -1.72 -4.55
C LYS A 94 6.73 -0.44 -3.85
N SER A 95 5.54 0.03 -4.22
CA SER A 95 4.93 1.21 -3.60
C SER A 95 4.74 1.03 -2.10
N LEU A 96 4.41 -0.19 -1.64
CA LEU A 96 4.28 -0.49 -0.22
C LEU A 96 5.61 -0.40 0.51
N ALA A 97 6.68 -0.96 -0.07
CA ALA A 97 8.03 -0.90 0.48
C ALA A 97 8.54 0.55 0.58
N ASP A 98 8.34 1.35 -0.48
CA ASP A 98 8.73 2.76 -0.52
C ASP A 98 8.00 3.57 0.56
N LEU A 99 6.70 3.33 0.75
CA LEU A 99 5.92 3.97 1.81
C LEU A 99 6.40 3.55 3.21
N GLU A 100 6.72 2.28 3.41
CA GLU A 100 7.23 1.79 4.69
C GLU A 100 8.60 2.39 5.03
N GLN A 101 9.48 2.51 4.04
CA GLN A 101 10.75 3.24 4.20
C GLN A 101 10.53 4.72 4.48
N GLY A 102 9.64 5.40 3.75
CA GLY A 102 9.31 6.80 3.97
C GLY A 102 8.76 7.06 5.38
N ILE A 103 7.91 6.16 5.89
CA ILE A 103 7.40 6.25 7.26
C ILE A 103 8.53 6.10 8.29
N ALA A 104 9.49 5.20 8.06
CA ALA A 104 10.64 5.04 8.94
C ALA A 104 11.49 6.32 8.99
N VAL A 105 11.81 6.90 7.83
CA VAL A 105 12.57 8.16 7.75
C VAL A 105 11.86 9.29 8.49
N VAL A 106 10.54 9.43 8.31
CA VAL A 106 9.76 10.47 9.01
C VAL A 106 9.78 10.25 10.54
N ARG A 107 9.75 9.01 11.02
CA ARG A 107 9.86 8.70 12.46
C ARG A 107 11.21 9.07 13.04
N ASP A 108 12.28 8.79 12.32
CA ASP A 108 13.65 9.15 12.73
C ASP A 108 13.84 10.67 12.73
N GLN A 109 13.26 11.36 11.75
CA GLN A 109 13.26 12.82 11.68
C GLN A 109 12.50 13.46 12.85
N ILE A 110 11.35 12.89 13.25
CA ILE A 110 10.62 13.35 14.45
C ILE A 110 11.52 13.24 15.68
N THR A 111 12.11 12.07 15.92
CA THR A 111 12.98 11.82 17.08
C THR A 111 14.20 12.76 17.09
N THR A 112 14.85 12.92 15.94
CA THR A 112 16.02 13.80 15.80
C THR A 112 15.65 15.25 16.08
N THR A 113 14.49 15.69 15.59
CA THR A 113 14.00 17.06 15.81
C THR A 113 13.66 17.30 17.27
N GLU A 114 13.01 16.34 17.95
CA GLU A 114 12.70 16.42 19.38
C GLU A 114 13.97 16.56 20.24
N VAL A 115 14.99 15.75 19.96
CA VAL A 115 16.29 15.84 20.66
C VAL A 115 16.95 17.20 20.42
N ASN A 116 16.91 17.71 19.19
CA ASN A 116 17.48 19.02 18.86
C ASN A 116 16.73 20.16 19.56
N ILE A 117 15.39 20.10 19.64
CA ILE A 117 14.58 21.06 20.39
C ILE A 117 14.98 21.04 21.87
N ALA A 118 15.12 19.86 22.48
CA ALA A 118 15.54 19.73 23.88
C ALA A 118 16.95 20.29 24.12
N ARG A 119 17.90 20.06 23.20
CA ARG A 119 19.27 20.61 23.28
C ARG A 119 19.26 22.13 23.22
N VAL A 120 18.52 22.72 22.29
CA VAL A 120 18.39 24.18 22.15
C VAL A 120 17.73 24.77 23.40
N HIS A 121 16.70 24.13 23.93
CA HIS A 121 16.06 24.54 25.18
C HIS A 121 17.06 24.53 26.35
N ASN A 122 17.78 23.43 26.53
CA ASN A 122 18.79 23.28 27.58
C ASN A 122 19.91 24.33 27.47
N PHE A 123 20.35 24.63 26.25
CA PHE A 123 21.33 25.69 25.99
C PHE A 123 20.78 27.07 26.38
N ASN A 124 19.53 27.38 26.02
CA ASN A 124 18.89 28.65 26.37
C ASN A 124 18.75 28.83 27.90
N VAL A 125 18.41 27.76 28.63
CA VAL A 125 18.36 27.78 30.10
C VAL A 125 19.73 28.08 30.70
N LYS A 126 20.81 27.43 30.23
CA LYS A 126 22.18 27.71 30.68
C LYS A 126 22.57 29.16 30.44
N LEU A 127 22.36 29.68 29.24
CA LEU A 127 22.67 31.07 28.89
C LEU A 127 21.93 32.07 29.78
N ARG A 128 20.68 31.77 30.15
CA ARG A 128 19.88 32.60 31.07
C ARG A 128 20.35 32.51 32.52
N SER A 129 20.88 31.37 32.95
CA SER A 129 21.48 31.22 34.29
C SER A 129 22.81 31.99 34.40
N GLU A 130 23.65 31.95 33.37
CA GLU A 130 24.92 32.68 33.32
C GLU A 130 24.69 34.20 33.35
N LYS A 131 23.70 34.70 32.59
CA LYS A 131 23.31 36.12 32.63
C LYS A 131 22.71 36.57 33.97
N ARG A 132 22.28 35.64 34.82
CA ARG A 132 21.70 35.93 36.14
C ARG A 132 22.71 35.84 37.28
N GLN A 133 23.92 35.32 37.05
CA GLN A 133 24.98 35.36 38.05
C GLN A 133 25.53 36.80 38.15
N PRO A 134 25.57 37.40 39.35
CA PRO A 134 26.19 38.71 39.54
C PRO A 134 27.70 38.60 39.26
N GLN A 135 28.24 39.56 38.50
CA GLN A 135 29.69 39.67 38.26
C GLN A 135 30.43 39.71 39.61
N PRO A 136 31.53 38.94 39.80
CA PRO A 136 32.33 39.07 41.00
C PRO A 136 32.89 40.50 41.04
N ALA A 137 32.60 41.21 42.14
CA ALA A 137 33.11 42.55 42.37
C ALA A 137 34.64 42.55 42.20
N ALA A 138 35.12 43.33 41.23
CA ALA A 138 36.53 43.62 41.08
C ALA A 138 37.03 44.20 42.41
N GLN A 139 37.92 43.46 43.07
CA GLN A 139 38.66 43.98 44.22
C GLN A 139 39.70 44.96 43.68
N GLU A 140 39.37 46.25 43.70
CA GLU A 140 40.34 47.33 43.55
C GLU A 140 41.16 47.48 44.83
N SER A 141 42.45 47.74 44.64
CA SER A 141 43.55 47.70 45.62
C SER A 141 43.60 48.90 46.56
#